data_AF-A0A6C0HSZ1-F1
#
_entry.id   AF-A0A6C0HSZ1-F1
#
_cell.length_a   1.000
_cell.length_b   1.000
_cell.length_c   1.000
_cell.angle_alpha   90.00
_cell.angle_beta   90.00
_cell.angle_gamma   90.00
#
_symmetry.space_group_name_H-M   'P 1'
#
loop_
_entity.id
_entity.type
_entity.pdbx_description
1 polymer ?
#
loop_
_entity_poly.entity_id
_entity_poly.type
_entity_poly.pdbx_seq_one_letter_code
_entity_poly.pdbx_strand_id
1 'polypeptide(L)'
;MEINYLDVTIGTLITEIIFMAIFLFIVVKLTNVSKWYKELGLGAVLSDVTVIILCIAITSFLYPLIFNKFNIFVFTGLAVAIQITHDILFSKIIKLIPSGNSRIINIFKSYSESAGFDVLFTDSMMIVSSILFMKFIEGFSLKQKMFILILSLYILPYFLYSF
;
A
#
# COMPACT_ATOMS: atom_id res chain seq x y z
N MET A 1 -8.71 -7.35 -19.21
CA MET A 1 -7.24 -7.34 -19.11
C MET A 1 -6.89 -8.26 -17.97
N GLU A 2 -6.04 -9.24 -18.20
CA GLU A 2 -5.54 -10.11 -17.13
C GLU A 2 -4.47 -9.32 -16.36
N ILE A 3 -4.70 -9.08 -15.06
CA ILE A 3 -3.72 -8.37 -14.24
C ILE A 3 -2.57 -9.30 -13.93
N ASN A 4 -1.36 -8.87 -14.28
CA ASN A 4 -0.14 -9.56 -13.91
C ASN A 4 0.28 -9.15 -12.49
N TYR A 5 0.18 -10.08 -11.54
CA TYR A 5 0.53 -9.82 -10.15
C TYR A 5 2.01 -9.49 -9.92
N LEU A 6 2.92 -9.88 -10.82
CA LEU A 6 4.30 -9.43 -10.77
C LEU A 6 4.38 -7.91 -10.98
N ASP A 7 3.64 -7.40 -11.96
CA ASP A 7 3.61 -5.96 -12.27
C ASP A 7 2.97 -5.16 -11.14
N VAL A 8 1.91 -5.70 -10.52
CA VAL A 8 1.28 -5.11 -9.32
C VAL A 8 2.28 -5.08 -8.16
N THR A 9 2.98 -6.18 -7.92
CA THR A 9 3.93 -6.30 -6.81
C THR A 9 5.07 -5.30 -6.97
N ILE A 10 5.67 -5.21 -8.17
CA ILE A 10 6.75 -4.26 -8.43
C ILE A 10 6.22 -2.82 -8.33
N GLY A 11 5.06 -2.52 -8.91
CA GLY A 11 4.47 -1.18 -8.83
C GLY A 11 4.17 -0.75 -7.40
N THR A 12 3.72 -1.68 -6.55
CA THR A 12 3.46 -1.44 -5.13
C THR A 12 4.76 -1.24 -4.36
N LEU A 13 5.79 -2.06 -4.59
CA LEU A 13 7.10 -1.89 -3.93
C LEU A 13 7.78 -0.57 -4.29
N ILE A 14 7.70 -0.13 -5.55
CA ILE A 14 8.21 1.18 -5.96
C ILE A 14 7.44 2.29 -5.23
N THR A 15 6.11 2.18 -5.16
CA THR A 15 5.28 3.14 -4.44
C THR A 15 5.68 3.21 -2.97
N GLU A 16 5.83 2.07 -2.30
CA GLU A 16 6.25 2.00 -0.90
C GLU A 16 7.59 2.71 -0.69
N ILE A 17 8.61 2.44 -1.51
CA ILE A 17 9.93 3.08 -1.40
C ILE A 17 9.82 4.60 -1.59
N ILE A 18 9.01 5.07 -2.55
CA ILE A 18 8.81 6.51 -2.79
C ILE A 18 8.13 7.17 -1.60
N PHE A 19 7.07 6.56 -1.05
CA PHE A 19 6.36 7.12 0.10
C PHE A 19 7.22 7.08 1.36
N MET A 20 7.99 6.00 1.60
CA MET A 20 9.00 5.97 2.66
C MET A 20 10.02 7.11 2.52
N ALA A 21 10.52 7.36 1.31
CA ALA A 21 11.42 8.48 1.04
C ALA A 21 10.76 9.84 1.34
N ILE A 22 9.51 10.04 0.92
CA ILE A 22 8.74 11.25 1.21
C ILE A 22 8.59 11.45 2.73
N PHE A 23 8.23 10.40 3.47
CA PHE A 23 8.07 10.47 4.92
C PHE A 23 9.37 10.81 5.65
N LEU A 24 10.51 10.29 5.16
CA LEU A 24 11.83 10.55 5.74
C LEU A 24 12.35 11.96 5.46
N PHE A 25 12.22 12.43 4.22
CA PHE A 25 12.88 13.67 3.77
C PHE A 25 11.98 14.90 3.80
N ILE A 26 10.66 14.73 3.65
CA ILE A 26 9.73 15.86 3.50
C ILE A 26 8.88 16.01 4.76
N VAL A 27 8.36 14.91 5.31
CA VAL A 27 7.34 14.92 6.38
C VAL A 27 7.95 14.68 7.76
N VAL A 28 9.10 15.31 8.02
CA VAL A 28 9.85 15.22 9.29
C VAL A 28 8.91 15.42 10.49
N LYS A 29 8.80 14.38 11.35
CA LYS A 29 8.02 14.28 12.60
C LYS A 29 6.53 13.86 12.53
N LEU A 30 6.11 12.97 11.62
CA LEU A 30 4.92 12.15 11.94
C LEU A 30 5.30 11.07 12.96
N THR A 31 5.06 11.35 14.24
CA THR A 31 5.36 10.44 15.38
C THR A 31 4.83 9.03 15.16
N ASN A 32 3.69 8.91 14.49
CA ASN A 32 3.01 7.64 14.31
C ASN A 32 3.56 6.79 13.15
N VAL A 33 3.87 7.40 12.00
CA VAL A 33 4.43 6.68 10.84
C VAL A 33 5.85 6.20 11.16
N SER A 34 6.67 7.05 11.78
CA SER A 34 8.00 6.63 12.26
C SER A 34 7.87 5.49 13.29
N LYS A 35 6.89 5.55 14.20
CA LYS A 35 6.63 4.45 15.15
C LYS A 35 6.21 3.15 14.44
N TRP A 36 5.35 3.23 13.42
CA TRP A 36 4.92 2.07 12.62
C TRP A 36 6.13 1.31 12.05
N TYR A 37 7.00 2.02 11.33
CA TYR A 37 8.19 1.42 10.73
C TYR A 37 9.26 1.02 11.76
N LYS A 38 9.50 1.82 12.81
CA LYS A 38 10.47 1.48 13.88
C LYS A 38 10.08 0.22 14.66
N GLU A 39 8.81 0.07 14.96
CA GLU A 39 8.36 -1.01 15.83
C GLU A 39 8.08 -2.31 15.09
N LEU A 40 7.56 -2.24 13.86
CA LEU A 40 7.19 -3.42 13.08
C LEU A 40 8.23 -3.80 12.03
N GLY A 41 9.15 -2.90 11.67
CA GLY A 41 10.19 -3.17 10.69
C GLY A 41 9.62 -3.65 9.35
N LEU A 42 10.12 -4.78 8.85
CA LEU A 42 9.61 -5.40 7.63
C LEU A 42 8.13 -5.82 7.74
N GLY A 43 7.60 -6.01 8.95
CA GLY A 43 6.18 -6.32 9.16
C GLY A 43 5.26 -5.16 8.77
N ALA A 44 5.70 -3.90 8.96
CA ALA A 44 4.97 -2.72 8.49
C ALA A 44 4.90 -2.73 6.96
N VAL A 45 6.06 -2.79 6.32
CA VAL A 45 6.20 -2.85 4.86
C VAL A 45 5.36 -3.97 4.25
N LEU A 46 5.43 -5.18 4.82
CA LEU A 46 4.64 -6.31 4.33
C LEU A 46 3.14 -6.05 4.46
N SER A 47 2.70 -5.45 5.56
CA SER A 47 1.29 -5.11 5.75
C SER A 47 0.82 -4.11 4.68
N ASP A 48 1.60 -3.05 4.46
CA ASP A 48 1.26 -1.95 3.56
C ASP A 48 1.30 -2.41 2.08
N VAL A 49 2.31 -3.17 1.69
CA VAL A 49 2.42 -3.72 0.33
C VAL A 49 1.32 -4.76 0.06
N THR A 50 1.06 -5.67 1.00
CA THR A 50 0.08 -6.75 0.76
C THR A 50 -1.35 -6.24 0.76
N VAL A 51 -1.69 -5.24 1.57
CA VAL A 51 -3.06 -4.67 1.56
C VAL A 51 -3.36 -3.92 0.26
N ILE A 52 -2.38 -3.21 -0.30
CA ILE A 52 -2.51 -2.56 -1.61
C ILE A 52 -2.70 -3.60 -2.72
N ILE A 53 -1.86 -4.65 -2.74
CA ILE A 53 -1.99 -5.75 -3.70
C ILE A 53 -3.38 -6.40 -3.58
N LEU A 54 -3.87 -6.62 -2.35
CA LEU A 54 -5.19 -7.20 -2.10
C LEU A 54 -6.32 -6.31 -2.64
N CYS A 55 -6.25 -5.00 -2.41
CA CYS A 55 -7.24 -4.06 -2.95
C CYS A 55 -7.26 -4.09 -4.49
N ILE A 56 -6.09 -4.10 -5.13
CA ILE A 56 -5.99 -4.20 -6.60
C ILE A 56 -6.48 -5.56 -7.11
N ALA A 57 -6.21 -6.65 -6.39
CA ALA A 57 -6.70 -7.99 -6.72
C ALA A 57 -8.23 -8.09 -6.65
N ILE A 58 -8.83 -7.56 -5.57
CA ILE A 58 -10.29 -7.48 -5.42
C ILE A 58 -10.88 -6.62 -6.54
N THR A 59 -10.23 -5.49 -6.88
CA THR A 59 -10.64 -4.65 -8.00
C THR A 59 -10.61 -5.43 -9.31
N SER A 60 -9.53 -6.16 -9.59
CA SER A 60 -9.38 -7.03 -10.77
C SER A 60 -10.53 -8.02 -10.90
N PHE A 61 -10.93 -8.62 -9.78
CA PHE A 61 -12.01 -9.59 -9.72
C PHE A 61 -13.39 -8.95 -9.94
N LEU A 62 -13.67 -7.81 -9.30
CA LEU A 62 -14.97 -7.14 -9.36
C LEU A 62 -15.18 -6.34 -10.65
N TYR A 63 -14.12 -5.77 -11.22
CA TYR A 63 -14.21 -4.88 -12.38
C TYR A 63 -14.98 -5.48 -13.57
N PRO A 64 -14.70 -6.71 -14.06
CA PRO A 64 -15.45 -7.28 -15.18
C PRO A 64 -16.90 -7.63 -14.85
N LEU A 65 -17.27 -7.73 -13.56
CA LEU A 65 -18.66 -7.94 -13.13
C LEU A 65 -19.51 -6.67 -13.22
N ILE A 66 -18.86 -5.51 -13.20
CA ILE A 66 -19.51 -4.19 -13.15
C ILE A 66 -19.37 -3.44 -14.49
N PHE A 67 -18.23 -3.61 -15.18
CA PHE A 67 -17.87 -2.85 -16.37
C PHE A 67 -17.52 -3.76 -17.55
N ASN A 68 -18.09 -3.43 -18.73
CA ASN A 68 -17.90 -4.21 -19.95
C ASN A 68 -16.64 -3.82 -20.75
N LYS A 69 -16.04 -2.67 -20.47
CA LYS A 69 -14.85 -2.16 -21.18
C LYS A 69 -13.83 -1.66 -20.16
N PHE A 70 -12.57 -2.00 -20.39
CA PHE A 70 -11.49 -1.55 -19.52
C PHE A 70 -11.18 -0.07 -19.73
N ASN A 71 -11.17 0.68 -18.63
CA ASN A 71 -10.71 2.05 -18.55
C ASN A 71 -9.88 2.19 -17.27
N ILE A 72 -8.63 2.62 -17.41
CA ILE A 72 -7.68 2.72 -16.30
C ILE A 72 -8.16 3.68 -15.20
N PHE A 73 -8.78 4.80 -15.54
CA PHE A 73 -9.27 5.76 -14.56
C PHE A 73 -10.45 5.21 -13.77
N VAL A 74 -11.36 4.48 -14.43
CA VAL A 74 -12.48 3.80 -13.76
C VAL A 74 -11.96 2.66 -12.88
N PHE A 75 -10.94 1.94 -13.34
CA PHE A 75 -10.30 0.87 -12.55
C PHE A 75 -9.64 1.43 -11.29
N THR A 76 -8.86 2.51 -11.42
CA THR A 76 -8.24 3.20 -10.29
C THR A 76 -9.29 3.76 -9.33
N GLY A 77 -10.36 4.37 -9.85
CA GLY A 77 -11.46 4.88 -9.02
C GLY A 77 -12.14 3.77 -8.22
N LEU A 78 -12.37 2.60 -8.83
CA LEU A 78 -12.91 1.43 -8.12
C LEU A 78 -11.93 0.92 -7.05
N ALA A 79 -10.63 0.86 -7.36
CA ALA A 79 -9.61 0.42 -6.40
C ALA A 79 -9.53 1.33 -5.18
N VAL A 80 -9.59 2.65 -5.37
CA VAL A 80 -9.65 3.62 -4.27
C VAL A 80 -10.92 3.44 -3.45
N ALA A 81 -12.08 3.24 -4.09
CA ALA A 81 -13.32 2.98 -3.37
C ALA A 81 -13.26 1.69 -2.52
N ILE A 82 -12.64 0.64 -3.05
CA ILE A 82 -12.40 -0.62 -2.32
C ILE A 82 -11.45 -0.39 -1.14
N GLN A 83 -10.34 0.32 -1.33
CA GLN A 83 -9.39 0.64 -0.27
C GLN A 83 -10.04 1.46 0.85
N ILE A 84 -10.79 2.52 0.53
CA ILE A 84 -11.52 3.32 1.54
C ILE A 84 -12.51 2.44 2.32
N THR A 85 -13.22 1.55 1.62
CA THR A 85 -14.16 0.61 2.26
C THR A 85 -13.42 -0.34 3.20
N HIS A 86 -12.30 -0.90 2.74
CA HIS A 86 -11.43 -1.76 3.52
C HIS A 86 -10.97 -1.05 4.81
N ASP A 87 -10.48 0.18 4.73
CA ASP A 87 -9.91 0.89 5.87
C ASP A 87 -10.95 1.27 6.91
N ILE A 88 -12.15 1.66 6.46
CA ILE A 88 -13.28 1.93 7.36
C ILE A 88 -13.70 0.65 8.09
N LEU A 89 -13.79 -0.49 7.38
CA LEU A 89 -14.14 -1.77 7.99
C LEU A 89 -13.04 -2.25 8.94
N PHE A 90 -11.78 -2.16 8.52
CA PHE A 90 -10.62 -2.55 9.30
C PHE A 90 -10.51 -1.74 10.60
N SER A 91 -10.67 -0.42 10.52
CA SER A 91 -10.69 0.47 11.69
C SER A 91 -11.80 0.10 12.68
N LYS A 92 -13.01 -0.22 12.17
CA LYS A 92 -14.13 -0.69 13.03
C LYS A 92 -13.82 -2.02 13.69
N ILE A 93 -13.29 -3.00 12.94
CA ILE A 93 -12.96 -4.33 13.46
C ILE A 93 -11.86 -4.23 14.52
N ILE A 94 -10.80 -3.47 14.27
CA ILE A 94 -9.69 -3.32 15.23
C ILE A 94 -10.16 -2.74 16.57
N LYS A 95 -11.10 -1.80 16.56
CA LYS A 95 -11.65 -1.21 17.79
C LYS A 95 -12.34 -2.26 18.68
N LEU A 96 -12.87 -3.33 18.10
CA LEU A 96 -13.52 -4.42 18.83
C LEU A 96 -12.53 -5.42 19.45
N ILE A 97 -11.31 -5.52 18.93
CA ILE A 97 -10.33 -6.51 19.42
C ILE A 97 -9.65 -5.97 20.69
N PRO A 98 -9.62 -6.69 21.82
CA PRO A 98 -8.95 -6.21 23.04
C PRO A 98 -7.47 -5.88 22.83
N SER A 99 -7.00 -4.80 23.44
CA SER A 99 -5.57 -4.44 23.42
C SER A 99 -4.75 -5.47 24.20
N GLY A 100 -3.49 -5.66 23.81
CA GLY A 100 -2.57 -6.63 24.42
C GLY A 100 -2.43 -7.95 23.65
N ASN A 101 -3.35 -8.25 22.72
CA ASN A 101 -3.33 -9.52 21.97
C ASN A 101 -2.40 -9.53 20.76
N SER A 102 -2.12 -8.37 20.15
CA SER A 102 -1.23 -8.27 18.98
C SER A 102 -0.53 -6.92 18.95
N ARG A 103 0.78 -6.94 18.66
CA ARG A 103 1.59 -5.73 18.55
C ARG A 103 1.09 -4.81 17.44
N ILE A 104 0.72 -5.37 16.29
CA ILE A 104 0.15 -4.62 15.16
C ILE A 104 -1.13 -3.91 15.58
N ILE A 105 -2.04 -4.63 16.24
CA ILE A 105 -3.33 -4.08 16.69
C ILE A 105 -3.11 -2.97 17.71
N ASN A 106 -2.19 -3.15 18.66
CA ASN A 106 -1.88 -2.15 19.67
C ASN A 106 -1.35 -0.85 19.05
N ILE A 107 -0.42 -0.96 18.09
CA ILE A 107 0.13 0.20 17.38
C ILE A 107 -0.96 0.87 16.56
N PHE A 108 -1.74 0.10 15.80
CA PHE A 108 -2.83 0.64 14.98
C PHE A 108 -3.88 1.36 15.81
N LYS A 109 -4.26 0.84 16.98
CA LYS A 109 -5.18 1.53 17.89
C LYS A 109 -4.63 2.88 18.34
N SER A 110 -3.36 2.90 18.78
CA SER A 110 -2.69 4.15 19.18
C SER A 110 -2.61 5.18 18.04
N TYR A 111 -2.58 4.70 16.79
CA TYR A 111 -2.64 5.55 15.60
C TYR A 111 -4.06 6.01 15.27
N SER A 112 -5.04 5.11 15.28
CA SER A 112 -6.42 5.36 14.84
C SER A 112 -7.18 6.41 15.67
N GLU A 113 -6.71 6.70 16.88
CA GLU A 113 -7.24 7.76 17.74
C GLU A 113 -6.73 9.16 17.35
N SER A 114 -5.61 9.22 16.61
CA SER A 114 -4.94 10.45 16.15
C SER A 114 -4.89 10.59 14.62
N ALA A 115 -5.16 9.51 13.90
CA ALA A 115 -5.23 9.42 12.45
C ALA A 115 -6.55 10.01 11.94
N GLY A 116 -6.45 11.20 11.35
CA GLY A 116 -7.57 11.88 10.70
C GLY A 116 -7.75 11.49 9.23
N PHE A 117 -8.31 12.42 8.46
CA PHE A 117 -8.56 12.31 7.02
C PHE A 117 -7.27 12.12 6.19
N ASP A 118 -6.13 12.58 6.69
CA ASP A 118 -4.84 12.56 6.00
C ASP A 118 -4.35 11.13 5.66
N VAL A 119 -4.73 10.14 6.49
CA VAL A 119 -4.35 8.73 6.29
C VAL A 119 -5.06 8.15 5.10
N LEU A 120 -6.39 8.30 5.05
CA LEU A 120 -7.22 7.83 3.93
C LEU A 120 -6.77 8.45 2.62
N PHE A 121 -6.40 9.74 2.64
CA PHE A 121 -5.88 10.43 1.47
C PHE A 121 -4.53 9.87 1.03
N THR A 122 -3.61 9.65 1.96
CA THR A 122 -2.27 9.09 1.68
C THR A 122 -2.38 7.68 1.11
N ASP A 123 -3.19 6.82 1.70
CA ASP A 123 -3.40 5.44 1.24
C ASP A 123 -4.06 5.42 -0.16
N SER A 124 -5.01 6.34 -0.42
CA SER A 124 -5.57 6.52 -1.76
C SER A 124 -4.51 6.89 -2.79
N MET A 125 -3.58 7.79 -2.44
CA MET A 125 -2.47 8.18 -3.31
C MET A 125 -1.50 7.02 -3.55
N MET A 126 -1.28 6.16 -2.56
CA MET A 126 -0.49 4.94 -2.72
C MET A 126 -1.18 3.93 -3.65
N ILE A 127 -2.50 3.74 -3.56
CA ILE A 127 -3.27 2.91 -4.52
C ILE A 127 -3.11 3.44 -5.94
N VAL A 128 -3.34 4.74 -6.15
CA VAL A 128 -3.22 5.38 -7.46
C VAL A 128 -1.80 5.20 -8.02
N SER A 129 -0.77 5.49 -7.21
CA SER A 129 0.62 5.36 -7.60
C SER A 129 0.98 3.92 -7.98
N SER A 130 0.51 2.95 -7.20
CA SER A 130 0.77 1.52 -7.45
C SER A 130 0.20 1.06 -8.78
N ILE A 131 -1.01 1.51 -9.12
CA ILE A 131 -1.65 1.20 -10.41
C ILE A 131 -0.91 1.89 -11.57
N LEU A 132 -0.47 3.14 -11.40
CA LEU A 132 0.31 3.85 -12.41
C LEU A 132 1.67 3.18 -12.67
N PHE A 133 2.39 2.79 -11.61
CA PHE A 133 3.66 2.07 -11.76
C PHE A 133 3.47 0.67 -12.32
N MET A 134 2.44 -0.06 -11.90
CA MET A 134 2.06 -1.32 -12.54
C MET A 134 1.88 -1.14 -14.05
N LYS A 135 1.14 -0.11 -14.47
CA LYS A 135 0.88 0.16 -15.89
C LYS A 135 2.15 0.56 -16.65
N PHE A 136 3.03 1.32 -16.02
CA PHE A 136 4.34 1.70 -16.58
C PHE A 136 5.24 0.48 -16.82
N ILE A 137 5.23 -0.48 -15.89
CA ILE A 137 6.10 -1.66 -15.92
C ILE A 137 5.56 -2.77 -16.83
N GLU A 138 4.26 -2.76 -17.15
CA GLU A 138 3.62 -3.76 -17.99
C GLU A 138 4.38 -4.00 -19.30
N GLY A 139 4.89 -2.94 -19.93
CA GLY A 139 5.64 -2.99 -21.19
C GLY A 139 7.08 -3.51 -21.09
N PHE A 140 7.57 -3.84 -19.90
CA PHE A 140 8.97 -4.25 -19.70
C PHE A 140 9.14 -5.75 -19.91
N SER A 141 10.35 -6.17 -20.28
CA SER A 141 10.71 -7.59 -20.33
C SER A 141 10.80 -8.21 -18.93
N LEU A 142 10.65 -9.54 -18.84
CA LEU A 142 10.78 -10.25 -17.55
C LEU A 142 12.14 -9.97 -16.88
N LYS A 143 13.24 -9.89 -17.65
CA LYS A 143 14.57 -9.57 -17.11
C LYS A 143 14.61 -8.18 -16.45
N GLN A 144 13.99 -7.18 -17.09
CA GLN A 144 13.89 -5.83 -16.51
C GLN A 144 13.00 -5.83 -15.27
N LYS A 145 11.86 -6.53 -15.30
CA LYS A 145 10.96 -6.67 -14.14
C LYS A 145 11.68 -7.30 -12.95
N MET A 146 12.40 -8.40 -13.17
CA MET A 146 13.18 -9.07 -12.13
C MET A 146 14.31 -8.19 -11.58
N PHE A 147 15.00 -7.45 -12.46
CA PHE A 147 16.03 -6.49 -12.02
C PHE A 147 15.44 -5.41 -11.10
N ILE A 148 14.32 -4.81 -11.48
CA ILE A 148 13.64 -3.78 -10.69
C ILE A 148 13.15 -4.37 -9.35
N LEU A 149 12.55 -5.57 -9.37
CA LEU A 149 12.13 -6.25 -8.15
C LEU A 149 13.29 -6.44 -7.17
N ILE A 150 14.42 -6.98 -7.65
CA ILE A 150 15.61 -7.20 -6.83
C ILE A 150 16.17 -5.86 -6.31
N LEU A 151 16.22 -4.84 -7.16
CA LEU A 151 16.69 -3.51 -6.77
C LEU A 151 15.79 -2.88 -5.70
N SER A 152 14.46 -2.96 -5.85
CA SER A 152 13.50 -2.49 -4.86
C SER A 152 13.68 -3.21 -3.52
N LEU A 153 13.77 -4.54 -3.53
CA LEU A 153 14.00 -5.32 -2.31
C LEU A 153 15.36 -5.02 -1.65
N TYR A 154 16.38 -4.71 -2.45
CA TYR A 154 17.70 -4.32 -1.95
C TYR A 154 17.67 -2.93 -1.29
N ILE A 155 16.98 -1.96 -1.89
CA ILE A 155 16.91 -0.57 -1.41
C ILE A 155 16.01 -0.44 -0.16
N LEU A 156 14.94 -1.22 -0.09
CA LEU A 156 13.90 -1.09 0.92
C LEU A 156 14.42 -1.12 2.38
N PRO A 157 15.32 -2.04 2.77
CA PRO A 157 15.90 -2.03 4.12
C PRO A 157 16.62 -0.72 4.46
N TYR A 158 17.32 -0.09 3.51
CA TYR A 158 18.04 1.15 3.77
C TYR A 158 17.09 2.29 4.17
N PHE A 159 15.93 2.39 3.50
CA PHE A 159 14.89 3.33 3.91
C PHE A 159 14.28 2.94 5.26
N LEU A 160 13.95 1.66 5.45
CA LEU A 160 13.34 1.17 6.68
C LEU A 160 14.19 1.50 7.93
N TYR A 161 15.49 1.25 7.86
CA TYR A 161 16.43 1.51 8.96
C TYR A 161 16.86 2.98 9.07
N SER A 162 16.29 3.87 8.27
CA SER A 162 16.50 5.32 8.37
C SER A 162 15.38 6.05 9.14
N PHE A 163 14.31 5.35 9.56
CA PHE A 163 13.18 5.93 10.30
C PHE A 163 13.48 6.28 11.74
#